data_AF-A0A954Q633-F1
#
_entry.id   AF-A0A954Q633-F1
#
_cell.length_a   1.000
_cell.length_b   1.000
_cell.length_c   1.000
_cell.angle_alpha   90.00
_cell.angle_beta   90.00
_cell.angle_gamma   90.00
#
_symmetry.space_group_name_H-M   'P 1'
#
loop_
_entity.id
_entity.type
_entity.pdbx_description
1 polymer ?
#
loop_
_entity_poly.entity_id
_entity_poly.type
_entity_poly.pdbx_seq_one_letter_code
_entity_poly.pdbx_strand_id
1 'polypeptide(L)'
;MTEPIEVDGDDLSLEELLPWLEFGCWTALVLAPILYWVNGPSVSSDQFVVRTGLVIVAAVGAATLRFVNWWRKSAVQGNRQK
;
A
#
# COMPACT_ATOMS: atom_id res chain seq x y z
N MET A 1 -38.83 -11.72 11.47
CA MET A 1 -37.95 -10.99 12.42
C MET A 1 -36.64 -10.77 11.69
N THR A 2 -36.56 -9.68 10.93
CA THR A 2 -35.38 -9.29 10.16
C THR A 2 -34.78 -8.11 10.92
N GLU A 3 -33.75 -8.39 11.72
CA GLU A 3 -32.94 -7.35 12.35
C GLU A 3 -32.40 -6.45 11.23
N PRO A 4 -32.50 -5.11 11.33
CA PRO A 4 -31.84 -4.23 10.39
C PRO A 4 -30.33 -4.45 10.52
N ILE A 5 -29.66 -4.74 9.40
CA ILE A 5 -28.19 -4.81 9.36
C ILE A 5 -27.72 -3.37 9.57
N GLU A 6 -27.20 -3.09 10.76
CA GLU A 6 -26.53 -1.83 11.08
C GLU A 6 -25.21 -1.82 10.31
N VAL A 7 -25.24 -1.21 9.13
CA VAL A 7 -24.04 -0.92 8.36
C VAL A 7 -23.35 0.20 9.13
N ASP A 8 -22.44 -0.18 10.02
CA ASP A 8 -21.59 0.76 10.75
C ASP A 8 -20.80 1.54 9.70
N GLY A 9 -21.23 2.78 9.46
CA GLY A 9 -20.70 3.68 8.45
C GLY A 9 -19.43 4.35 8.95
N ASP A 10 -18.54 3.58 9.58
CA ASP A 10 -17.26 4.07 10.07
C ASP A 10 -16.38 4.40 8.86
N ASP A 11 -16.37 5.68 8.50
CA ASP A 11 -15.43 6.25 7.54
C ASP A 11 -14.01 5.94 8.01
N LEU A 12 -13.33 5.05 7.27
CA LEU A 12 -11.96 4.66 7.57
C LEU A 12 -11.08 5.92 7.59
N SER A 13 -10.56 6.27 8.77
CA SER A 13 -9.74 7.46 8.90
C SER A 13 -8.47 7.31 8.05
N LEU A 14 -7.96 8.42 7.49
CA LEU A 14 -6.70 8.38 6.74
C LEU A 14 -5.54 7.84 7.60
N GLU A 15 -5.60 8.04 8.92
CA GLU A 15 -4.57 7.58 9.85
C GLU A 15 -4.59 6.06 10.01
N GLU A 16 -5.76 5.43 9.93
CA GLU A 16 -5.89 3.97 9.91
C GLU A 16 -5.61 3.39 8.52
N LEU A 17 -5.99 4.09 7.45
CA LEU A 17 -5.79 3.66 6.07
C LEU A 17 -4.30 3.65 5.65
N LEU A 18 -3.51 4.62 6.11
CA LEU A 18 -2.10 4.76 5.72
C LEU A 18 -1.24 3.51 6.04
N PRO A 19 -1.30 2.92 7.25
CA PRO A 19 -0.64 1.65 7.55
C PRO A 19 -1.06 0.49 6.64
N TRP A 20 -2.36 0.38 6.33
CA TRP A 20 -2.88 -0.65 5.44
C TRP A 20 -2.38 -0.47 4.01
N LEU A 21 -2.29 0.76 3.52
CA LEU A 21 -1.72 1.08 2.22
C LEU A 21 -0.22 0.76 2.16
N GLU A 22 0.54 1.07 3.21
CA GLU A 22 1.97 0.71 3.28
C GLU A 22 2.13 -0.81 3.22
N PHE A 23 1.36 -1.55 4.01
CA PHE A 23 1.36 -3.02 3.99
C PHE A 23 0.96 -3.59 2.61
N GLY A 24 -0.07 -3.02 1.97
CA GLY A 24 -0.50 -3.42 0.64
C GLY A 24 0.58 -3.20 -0.43
N CYS A 25 1.28 -2.06 -0.39
CA CYS A 25 2.38 -1.78 -1.29
C CYS A 25 3.55 -2.76 -1.10
N TRP A 26 3.95 -3.02 0.15
CA TRP A 26 4.98 -4.02 0.44
C TRP A 26 4.59 -5.43 -0.01
N THR A 27 3.32 -5.81 0.24
CA THR A 27 2.78 -7.10 -0.19
C THR A 27 2.82 -7.26 -1.70
N ALA A 28 2.41 -6.22 -2.46
CA ALA A 28 2.47 -6.23 -3.91
C ALA A 28 3.90 -6.38 -4.44
N LEU A 29 4.88 -5.71 -3.82
CA LEU A 29 6.30 -5.83 -4.19
C LEU A 29 6.85 -7.24 -3.93
N VAL A 30 6.46 -7.89 -2.84
CA VAL A 30 6.87 -9.27 -2.52
C VAL A 30 6.17 -10.28 -3.43
N LEU A 31 4.88 -10.08 -3.72
CA LEU A 31 4.11 -10.96 -4.59
C LEU A 31 4.50 -10.86 -6.06
N ALA A 32 4.99 -9.72 -6.53
CA ALA A 32 5.37 -9.52 -7.93
C ALA A 32 6.35 -10.59 -8.48
N PRO A 33 7.50 -10.88 -7.84
CA PRO A 33 8.40 -11.94 -8.29
C PRO A 33 7.79 -13.34 -8.17
N ILE A 34 6.97 -13.59 -7.15
CA ILE A 34 6.28 -14.88 -6.97
C ILE A 34 5.28 -15.11 -8.11
N LEU A 35 4.49 -14.08 -8.45
CA LEU A 35 3.56 -14.12 -9.57
C LEU A 35 4.30 -14.33 -10.88
N TYR A 36 5.44 -13.67 -11.08
CA TYR A 36 6.29 -13.89 -12.25
C TYR A 36 6.77 -15.34 -12.34
N TRP A 37 7.23 -15.90 -11.22
CA TRP A 37 7.67 -17.28 -11.15
C TRP A 37 6.54 -18.28 -11.49
N VAL A 38 5.34 -18.08 -10.95
CA VAL A 38 4.20 -19.00 -11.13
C VAL A 38 3.60 -18.91 -12.53
N ASN A 39 3.47 -17.71 -13.08
CA ASN A 39 2.78 -17.49 -14.37
C ASN A 39 3.75 -17.44 -15.56
N GLY A 40 5.06 -17.40 -15.31
CA GLY A 40 6.06 -17.24 -16.34
C GLY A 40 6.11 -15.83 -16.96
N PRO A 41 6.87 -15.68 -18.05
CA PRO A 41 7.02 -14.41 -18.76
C PRO A 41 5.70 -13.95 -19.39
N SER A 42 5.53 -12.64 -19.49
CA SER A 42 4.36 -12.05 -20.13
C SER A 42 4.27 -12.46 -21.60
N VAL A 43 3.13 -13.04 -21.98
CA VAL A 43 2.88 -13.49 -23.35
C VAL A 43 2.31 -12.39 -24.25
N SER A 44 1.89 -11.26 -23.66
CA SER A 44 1.47 -10.05 -24.37
C SER A 44 2.09 -8.77 -23.78
N SER A 45 2.18 -7.73 -24.61
CA SER A 45 2.65 -6.40 -24.21
C SER A 45 1.77 -5.79 -23.12
N ASP A 46 0.47 -6.02 -23.16
CA ASP A 46 -0.49 -5.47 -22.18
C ASP A 46 -0.24 -6.07 -20.80
N GLN A 47 0.00 -7.38 -20.73
CA GLN A 47 0.33 -8.07 -19.49
C GLN A 47 1.66 -7.59 -18.91
N PHE A 48 2.64 -7.29 -19.76
CA PHE A 48 3.92 -6.71 -19.36
C PHE A 48 3.75 -5.31 -18.77
N VAL A 49 2.98 -4.44 -19.44
CA VAL A 49 2.73 -3.06 -19.00
C VAL A 49 1.98 -3.04 -17.67
N VAL A 50 0.94 -3.86 -17.52
CA VAL A 50 0.15 -3.92 -16.27
C VAL A 50 1.01 -4.41 -15.11
N ARG A 51 1.82 -5.48 -15.29
CA ARG A 51 2.72 -5.97 -14.24
C ARG A 51 3.75 -4.92 -13.84
N THR A 52 4.39 -4.32 -14.83
CA THR A 52 5.44 -3.33 -14.59
C THR A 52 4.88 -2.08 -13.94
N GLY A 53 3.71 -1.62 -14.40
CA GLY A 53 2.98 -0.50 -13.82
C GLY A 53 2.61 -0.75 -12.36
N LEU A 54 2.08 -1.94 -12.04
CA LEU A 54 1.73 -2.31 -10.66
C LEU A 54 2.96 -2.29 -9.73
N VAL A 55 4.08 -2.84 -10.19
CA VAL A 55 5.34 -2.84 -9.42
C VAL A 55 5.84 -1.41 -9.19
N ILE A 56 5.83 -0.57 -10.23
CA ILE A 56 6.27 0.83 -10.11
C ILE A 56 5.37 1.59 -9.13
N VAL A 57 4.05 1.48 -9.26
CA VAL A 57 3.10 2.16 -8.38
C VAL A 57 3.27 1.68 -6.94
N ALA A 58 3.41 0.37 -6.71
CA ALA A 58 3.65 -0.18 -5.38
C ALA A 58 5.00 0.28 -4.79
N ALA A 59 6.06 0.34 -5.60
CA ALA A 59 7.37 0.83 -5.17
C ALA A 59 7.33 2.30 -4.75
N VAL A 60 6.72 3.15 -5.60
CA VAL A 60 6.58 4.58 -5.33
C VAL A 60 5.68 4.82 -4.12
N GLY A 61 4.57 4.09 -4.01
CA GLY A 61 3.65 4.16 -2.87
C GLY A 61 4.35 3.78 -1.55
N ALA A 62 5.05 2.65 -1.51
CA ALA A 62 5.81 2.22 -0.35
C ALA A 62 6.90 3.22 0.05
N ALA A 63 7.68 3.72 -0.92
CA ALA A 63 8.74 4.69 -0.66
C ALA A 63 8.19 6.02 -0.12
N THR A 64 7.09 6.51 -0.70
CA THR A 64 6.44 7.76 -0.28
C THR A 64 5.90 7.64 1.14
N LEU A 65 5.17 6.57 1.45
CA LEU A 65 4.63 6.32 2.79
C LEU A 65 5.76 6.17 3.83
N ARG A 66 6.84 5.47 3.46
CA ARG A 66 8.01 5.33 4.33
C ARG A 66 8.66 6.66 4.64
N PHE A 67 8.79 7.53 3.64
CA PHE A 67 9.38 8.86 3.79
C PHE A 67 8.50 9.78 4.64
N VAL A 68 7.18 9.80 4.40
CA VAL A 68 6.21 10.56 5.20
C VAL A 68 6.21 10.12 6.66
N ASN A 69 6.23 8.81 6.91
CA ASN A 69 6.33 8.26 8.26
C ASN A 69 7.63 8.66 8.96
N TRP A 70 8.74 8.72 8.21
CA TRP A 70 10.01 9.14 8.78
C TRP A 70 10.02 10.65 9.13
N TRP A 71 9.49 11.50 8.25
CA TRP A 71 9.34 12.93 8.50
C TRP A 71 8.40 13.24 9.67
N ARG A 72 7.25 12.56 9.77
CA ARG A 72 6.35 12.70 10.94
C ARG A 72 7.08 12.37 12.25
N LYS A 73 7.87 11.30 12.29
CA LYS A 73 8.66 10.93 13.49
C LYS A 73 9.70 11.99 13.85
N SER A 74 10.44 12.51 12.86
CA SER A 74 11.45 13.55 13.07
C SER A 74 10.85 14.86 13.60
N ALA A 75 9.66 15.25 13.12
CA ALA A 75 8.96 16.44 13.60
C ALA A 75 8.53 16.31 15.08
N VAL A 76 8.06 15.13 15.49
CA VAL A 76 7.64 14.87 16.88
C VAL A 76 8.84 14.89 17.84
N GLN A 77 10.00 14.37 17.43
CA GLN A 77 11.21 14.38 18.26
C GLN A 77 11.78 15.79 18.44
N GLY A 78 11.74 16.63 17.39
CA GLY A 78 12.18 18.02 17.48
C GLY A 78 11.35 18.86 18.47
N ASN A 79 10.08 18.53 18.67
CA ASN A 79 9.21 19.25 19.61
C ASN A 79 9.33 18.78 21.07
N ARG A 80 9.93 17.60 21.34
CA ARG A 80 10.22 17.13 22.72
C ARG A 80 11.54 17.65 23.29
N GLN A 81 12.36 18.30 22.47
CA GLN A 81 13.67 18.84 22.85
C GLN A 81 13.65 20.36 23.08
N LYS A 82 12.50 21.01 22.89
CA LYS A 82 12.22 22.41 23.25
C LYS A 82 11.37 22.46 24.51
#